data_AF-Q4TFZ8-F1
#
_entry.id   AF-Q4TFZ8-F1
#
_cell.length_a   1.000
_cell.length_b   1.000
_cell.length_c   1.000
_cell.angle_alpha   90.00
_cell.angle_beta   90.00
_cell.angle_gamma   90.00
#
_symmetry.space_group_name_H-M   'P 1'
#
loop_
_entity.id
_entity.type
_entity.pdbx_description
1 polymer ?
#
loop_
_entity_poly.entity_id
_entity_poly.type
_entity_poly.pdbx_seq_one_letter_code
_entity_poly.pdbx_strand_id
1 'polypeptide(L)'
;LAASIHSEQCIKVLCPIVQTADYPINLAAIKMQTKVIERIPKESLVQLLPDIIPGLLQGYDNTESSVRKASVFCLVAIYSVIGEDLKPHLTQLTGSKMKLLNLYIKRAQTTNSNSSSSSDVSTQS
;
A
#
# COMPACT_ATOMS: atom_id res chain seq x y z
N LEU A 1 -7.86 0.09 -21.69
CA LEU A 1 -6.64 0.92 -21.83
C LEU A 1 -6.78 2.33 -21.24
N ALA A 2 -7.93 3.02 -21.31
CA ALA A 2 -8.06 4.41 -20.83
C ALA A 2 -8.12 4.60 -19.28
N ALA A 3 -8.46 3.57 -18.50
CA ALA A 3 -8.62 3.69 -17.04
C ALA A 3 -7.28 3.70 -16.27
N SER A 4 -6.24 3.01 -16.77
CA SER A 4 -4.94 2.91 -16.10
C SER A 4 -4.14 4.21 -16.17
N ILE A 5 -4.21 4.92 -17.30
CA ILE A 5 -3.52 6.20 -17.52
C ILE A 5 -3.94 7.24 -16.47
N HIS A 6 -5.24 7.25 -16.11
CA HIS A 6 -5.74 8.16 -15.08
C HIS A 6 -5.16 7.82 -13.69
N SER A 7 -5.05 6.54 -13.35
CA SER A 7 -4.51 6.10 -12.05
C SER A 7 -3.03 6.47 -11.88
N GLU A 8 -2.21 6.30 -12.91
CA GLU A 8 -0.78 6.67 -12.86
C GLU A 8 -0.59 8.18 -12.69
N GLN A 9 -1.39 8.99 -13.38
CA GLN A 9 -1.35 10.46 -13.23
C GLN A 9 -1.80 10.89 -11.83
N CYS A 10 -2.82 10.24 -11.27
CA CYS A 10 -3.23 10.47 -9.88
C CYS A 10 -2.06 10.25 -8.91
N ILE A 11 -1.24 9.22 -9.10
CA ILE A 11 -0.06 8.99 -8.25
C ILE A 11 0.92 10.15 -8.35
N LYS A 12 1.23 10.62 -9.56
CA LYS A 12 2.17 11.74 -9.76
C LYS A 12 1.71 13.03 -9.07
N VAL A 13 0.41 13.27 -8.99
CA VAL A 13 -0.16 14.40 -8.25
C VAL A 13 -0.18 14.15 -6.73
N LEU A 14 -0.45 12.91 -6.30
CA LEU A 14 -0.54 12.56 -4.88
C LEU A 14 0.83 12.52 -4.19
N CYS A 15 1.88 12.06 -4.86
CA CYS A 15 3.24 11.96 -4.28
C CYS A 15 3.72 13.26 -3.61
N PRO A 16 3.71 14.44 -4.26
CA PRO A 16 4.13 15.67 -3.60
C PRO A 16 3.22 16.03 -2.41
N ILE A 17 1.91 15.82 -2.51
CA ILE A 17 0.97 16.11 -1.40
C ILE A 17 1.27 15.23 -0.19
N VAL A 18 1.56 13.94 -0.41
CA VAL A 18 1.95 13.01 0.66
C VAL A 18 3.24 13.48 1.36
N GLN A 19 4.20 14.01 0.61
CA GLN A 19 5.51 14.41 1.14
C GLN A 19 5.51 15.79 1.82
N THR A 20 4.73 16.75 1.30
CA THR A 20 4.85 18.16 1.71
C THR A 20 3.66 18.70 2.47
N ALA A 21 2.50 18.04 2.44
CA ALA A 21 1.33 18.51 3.17
C ALA A 21 1.37 18.10 4.65
N ASP A 22 0.69 18.89 5.47
CA ASP A 22 0.50 18.60 6.89
C ASP A 22 -0.78 17.78 7.13
N TYR A 23 -0.92 17.30 8.36
CA TYR A 23 -2.16 16.70 8.82
C TYR A 23 -3.31 17.72 8.79
N PRO A 24 -4.52 17.37 8.32
CA PRO A 24 -4.98 16.04 7.90
C PRO A 24 -4.85 15.74 6.39
N ILE A 25 -4.27 16.66 5.61
CA ILE A 25 -4.22 16.59 4.14
C ILE A 25 -3.34 15.43 3.70
N ASN A 26 -2.15 15.28 4.29
CA ASN A 26 -1.27 14.15 3.98
C ASN A 26 -1.93 12.78 4.25
N LEU A 27 -2.68 12.64 5.35
CA LEU A 27 -3.43 11.43 5.67
C LEU A 27 -4.47 11.12 4.58
N ALA A 28 -5.23 12.13 4.15
CA ALA A 28 -6.22 11.97 3.09
C ALA A 28 -5.55 11.55 1.77
N ALA A 29 -4.41 12.17 1.43
CA ALA A 29 -3.62 11.85 0.25
C ALA A 29 -3.10 10.41 0.29
N ILE A 30 -2.53 9.94 1.41
CA ILE A 30 -2.06 8.56 1.57
C ILE A 30 -3.21 7.56 1.38
N LYS A 31 -4.36 7.81 2.01
CA LYS A 31 -5.53 6.93 1.89
C LYS A 31 -6.09 6.88 0.46
N MET A 32 -6.08 8.01 -0.24
CA MET A 32 -6.45 8.04 -1.65
C MET A 32 -5.42 7.30 -2.51
N GLN A 33 -4.13 7.49 -2.25
CA GLN A 33 -3.03 6.82 -2.94
C GLN A 33 -3.15 5.30 -2.83
N THR A 34 -3.48 4.77 -1.65
CA THR A 34 -3.74 3.32 -1.45
C THR A 34 -4.81 2.79 -2.40
N LYS A 35 -5.95 3.49 -2.53
CA LYS A 35 -7.04 3.07 -3.43
C LYS A 35 -6.67 3.15 -4.91
N VAL A 36 -5.80 4.08 -5.26
CA VAL A 36 -5.31 4.23 -6.65
C VAL A 36 -4.32 3.13 -6.98
N ILE A 37 -3.41 2.79 -6.05
CA ILE A 37 -2.41 1.71 -6.20
C ILE A 37 -3.06 0.36 -6.55
N GLU A 38 -4.17 0.02 -5.89
CA GLU A 38 -4.93 -1.23 -6.15
C GLU A 38 -5.44 -1.36 -7.59
N ARG A 39 -5.44 -0.26 -8.36
CA ARG A 39 -5.93 -0.21 -9.76
C ARG A 39 -4.80 -0.09 -10.79
N ILE A 40 -3.55 0.02 -10.35
CA ILE A 40 -2.39 0.16 -11.24
C ILE A 40 -1.81 -1.22 -11.52
N PRO A 41 -1.54 -1.57 -12.79
CA PRO A 41 -0.91 -2.85 -13.12
C PRO A 41 0.50 -2.92 -12.54
N LYS A 42 0.94 -4.14 -12.21
CA LYS A 42 2.23 -4.43 -11.57
C LYS A 42 3.40 -3.68 -12.21
N GLU A 43 3.55 -3.77 -13.53
CA GLU A 43 4.67 -3.19 -14.27
C GLU A 43 4.73 -1.67 -14.13
N SER A 44 3.59 -0.98 -14.32
CA SER A 44 3.50 0.47 -14.11
C SER A 44 3.79 0.86 -12.67
N LEU A 45 3.30 0.08 -11.70
CA LEU A 45 3.50 0.41 -10.28
C LEU A 45 4.97 0.34 -9.89
N VAL A 46 5.72 -0.65 -10.39
CA VAL A 46 7.18 -0.78 -10.16
C VAL A 46 7.92 0.48 -10.63
N GLN A 47 7.54 1.04 -11.79
CA GLN A 47 8.16 2.26 -12.32
C GLN A 47 7.87 3.51 -11.46
N LEU A 48 6.77 3.50 -10.70
CA LEU A 48 6.36 4.63 -9.84
C LEU A 48 6.90 4.54 -8.40
N LEU A 49 7.48 3.41 -8.00
CA LEU A 49 8.02 3.22 -6.64
C LEU A 49 9.04 4.28 -6.20
N PRO A 50 9.98 4.74 -7.05
CA PRO A 50 10.93 5.77 -6.65
C PRO A 50 10.26 7.07 -6.16
N ASP A 51 9.08 7.39 -6.69
CA ASP A 51 8.32 8.59 -6.30
C ASP A 51 7.42 8.35 -5.08
N ILE A 52 6.84 7.14 -4.97
CA ILE A 52 5.89 6.79 -3.90
C ILE A 52 6.60 6.53 -2.58
N ILE A 53 7.68 5.74 -2.61
CA ILE A 53 8.31 5.19 -1.40
C ILE A 53 8.81 6.26 -0.43
N PRO A 54 9.50 7.33 -0.86
CA PRO A 54 9.97 8.37 0.06
C PRO A 54 8.84 8.97 0.92
N GLY A 55 7.68 9.26 0.31
CA GLY A 55 6.52 9.80 1.02
C GLY A 55 5.90 8.82 2.01
N LEU A 56 5.87 7.53 1.67
CA LEU A 56 5.36 6.50 2.58
C LEU A 56 6.31 6.25 3.76
N LEU A 57 7.63 6.25 3.52
CA LEU A 57 8.64 6.13 4.58
C LEU A 57 8.58 7.32 5.54
N GLN A 58 8.49 8.54 5.01
CA GLN A 58 8.26 9.75 5.81
C GLN A 58 6.97 9.65 6.63
N GLY A 59 5.86 9.21 6.02
CA GLY A 59 4.59 9.03 6.72
C GLY A 59 4.64 7.94 7.80
N TYR A 60 5.47 6.90 7.62
CA TYR A 60 5.68 5.85 8.62
C TYR A 60 6.43 6.37 9.86
N ASP A 61 7.24 7.42 9.70
CA ASP A 61 7.93 8.12 10.78
C ASP A 61 7.20 9.35 11.32
N ASN A 62 6.00 9.63 10.82
CA ASN A 62 5.23 10.80 11.20
C ASN A 62 4.82 10.77 12.68
N THR A 63 4.67 11.94 13.31
CA THR A 63 4.22 12.08 14.71
C THR A 63 2.78 11.62 14.90
N GLU A 64 1.94 11.75 13.86
CA GLU A 64 0.55 11.34 13.89
C GLU A 64 0.39 9.83 13.70
N SER A 65 -0.18 9.16 14.70
CA SER A 65 -0.42 7.71 14.66
C SER A 65 -1.29 7.27 13.49
N SER A 66 -2.23 8.12 13.07
CA SER A 66 -3.13 7.89 11.94
C SER A 66 -2.38 7.88 10.61
N VAL A 67 -1.44 8.81 10.43
CA VAL A 67 -0.55 8.89 9.26
C VAL A 67 0.36 7.66 9.22
N ARG A 68 1.01 7.30 10.33
CA ARG A 68 1.85 6.09 10.41
C ARG A 68 1.08 4.84 9.99
N LYS A 69 -0.13 4.66 10.53
CA LYS A 69 -0.98 3.51 10.19
C LYS A 69 -1.37 3.52 8.71
N ALA A 70 -1.77 4.67 8.16
CA ALA A 70 -2.12 4.77 6.75
C ALA A 70 -0.94 4.45 5.82
N SER A 71 0.26 4.92 6.13
CA SER A 71 1.48 4.59 5.38
C SER A 71 1.79 3.10 5.38
N VAL A 72 1.69 2.44 6.54
CA VAL A 72 1.87 0.98 6.63
C VAL A 72 0.85 0.25 5.77
N PHE A 73 -0.43 0.65 5.82
CA PHE A 73 -1.48 0.04 5.00
C PHE A 73 -1.23 0.25 3.51
N CYS A 74 -0.74 1.43 3.11
CA CYS A 74 -0.38 1.72 1.73
C CYS A 74 0.78 0.81 1.25
N LEU A 75 1.82 0.63 2.08
CA LEU A 75 2.94 -0.28 1.78
C LEU A 75 2.47 -1.74 1.64
N VAL A 76 1.53 -2.19 2.48
CA VAL A 76 0.91 -3.52 2.36
C VAL A 76 0.15 -3.65 1.04
N ALA A 77 -0.63 -2.64 0.64
CA ALA A 77 -1.35 -2.66 -0.63
C ALA A 77 -0.39 -2.72 -1.83
N ILE A 78 0.73 -2.00 -1.79
CA ILE A 78 1.78 -2.10 -2.81
C ILE A 78 2.30 -3.55 -2.87
N TYR A 79 2.67 -4.12 -1.72
CA TYR A 79 3.14 -5.51 -1.66
C TYR A 79 2.11 -6.50 -2.22
N SER A 80 0.82 -6.28 -1.97
CA SER A 80 -0.24 -7.13 -2.54
C SER A 80 -0.28 -7.11 -4.07
N VAL A 81 0.18 -6.04 -4.72
CA VAL A 81 0.21 -5.91 -6.19
C VAL A 81 1.52 -6.42 -6.79
N ILE A 82 2.68 -6.06 -6.21
CA ILE A 82 4.00 -6.33 -6.81
C ILE A 82 4.79 -7.44 -6.10
N GLY A 83 4.37 -7.84 -4.90
CA GLY A 83 5.03 -8.85 -4.09
C GLY A 83 6.43 -8.46 -3.69
N GLU A 84 7.36 -9.39 -3.89
CA GLU A 84 8.75 -9.28 -3.43
C GLU A 84 9.56 -8.17 -4.12
N ASP A 85 9.07 -7.67 -5.24
CA ASP A 85 9.67 -6.54 -5.97
C ASP A 85 9.65 -5.24 -5.13
N LEU A 86 8.86 -5.19 -4.04
CA LEU A 86 8.89 -4.08 -3.09
C LEU A 86 10.17 -4.07 -2.23
N LYS A 87 10.74 -5.23 -1.90
CA LYS A 87 11.81 -5.36 -0.90
C LYS A 87 13.05 -4.48 -1.17
N PRO A 88 13.56 -4.36 -2.42
CA PRO A 88 14.73 -3.51 -2.71
C PRO A 88 14.51 -2.03 -2.36
N HIS A 89 13.28 -1.56 -2.35
CA HIS A 89 12.92 -0.16 -2.06
C HIS A 89 12.79 0.13 -0.56
N LEU A 90 12.81 -0.90 0.30
CA LEU A 90 12.60 -0.76 1.75
C LEU A 90 13.90 -0.81 2.56
N THR A 91 15.05 -0.74 1.90
CA THR A 91 16.39 -0.84 2.54
C THR A 91 16.65 0.23 3.60
N GLN A 92 15.94 1.35 3.54
CA GLN A 92 16.04 2.44 4.51
C GLN A 92 15.26 2.17 5.82
N LEU A 93 14.38 1.16 5.85
CA LEU A 93 13.66 0.79 7.07
C LEU A 93 14.58 0.07 8.06
N THR A 94 14.46 0.42 9.34
CA THR A 94 15.13 -0.33 10.41
C THR A 94 14.57 -1.75 10.51
N GLY A 95 15.38 -2.69 11.02
CA GLY A 95 14.98 -4.10 11.13
C GLY A 95 13.66 -4.31 11.89
N SER A 96 13.37 -3.50 12.90
CA SER A 96 12.10 -3.54 13.64
C SER A 96 10.90 -3.11 12.80
N LYS A 97 11.03 -2.03 12.02
CA LYS A 97 9.96 -1.58 11.10
C LYS A 97 9.73 -2.59 9.99
N MET A 98 10.80 -3.16 9.44
CA MET A 98 10.70 -4.21 8.42
C MET A 98 9.99 -5.45 8.97
N LYS A 99 10.31 -5.89 10.20
CA LYS A 99 9.59 -6.98 10.87
C LYS A 99 8.10 -6.67 11.05
N LEU A 100 7.76 -5.45 11.47
CA LEU A 100 6.38 -5.02 11.63
C LEU A 100 5.63 -5.05 10.30
N LEU A 101 6.20 -4.47 9.23
CA LEU A 101 5.58 -4.47 7.91
C LEU A 101 5.34 -5.91 7.40
N ASN A 102 6.32 -6.80 7.56
CA ASN A 102 6.18 -8.21 7.20
C ASN A 102 5.05 -8.91 7.98
N LEU A 103 4.84 -8.57 9.26
CA LEU A 103 3.71 -9.07 10.05
C LEU A 103 2.37 -8.61 9.45
N TYR A 104 2.26 -7.35 9.05
CA TYR A 104 1.05 -6.82 8.43
C TYR A 104 0.77 -7.45 7.06
N ILE A 105 1.82 -7.65 6.24
CA ILE A 105 1.73 -8.36 4.96
C ILE A 105 1.17 -9.78 5.17
N LYS A 106 1.76 -10.55 6.10
CA LYS A 106 1.30 -11.91 6.41
C LYS A 106 -0.16 -11.92 6.85
N ARG A 107 -0.55 -10.98 7.73
CA ARG A 107 -1.93 -10.86 8.22
C ARG A 107 -2.93 -10.54 7.10
N ALA A 108 -2.55 -9.66 6.16
CA ALA A 108 -3.39 -9.33 5.01
C ALA A 108 -3.58 -10.54 4.08
N GLN A 109 -2.52 -11.33 3.87
CA GLN A 109 -2.59 -12.57 3.08
C GLN A 109 -3.50 -13.62 3.73
N THR A 110 -3.40 -13.86 5.05
CA THR A 110 -4.27 -14.81 5.76
C THR A 110 -5.74 -14.41 5.71
N THR A 111 -6.04 -13.11 5.79
CA THR A 111 -7.42 -12.61 5.72
C THR A 111 -8.04 -12.85 4.35
N ASN A 112 -7.25 -12.73 3.27
CA ASN A 112 -7.72 -12.94 1.91
C ASN A 112 -7.89 -14.43 1.54
N SER A 113 -7.17 -15.34 2.22
CA SER A 113 -7.30 -16.79 2.01
C SER A 113 -8.54 -17.40 2.68
N ASN A 114 -9.13 -16.72 3.66
CA ASN A 114 -10.27 -17.25 4.43
C ASN A 114 -11.64 -16.90 3.82
N SER A 115 -11.67 -16.14 2.71
CA SER A 115 -12.89 -15.79 1.96
C SER A 115 -13.22 -16.77 0.83
N SER A 116 -12.45 -17.85 0.65
CA SER A 116 -12.62 -18.84 -0.43
C SER A 116 -12.96 -20.27 0.06
N SER A 117 -13.47 -20.43 1.28
CA SER A 117 -13.96 -21.72 1.81
C SER A 117 -15.37 -21.61 2.38
N SER A 118 -16.36 -21.52 1.49
CA SER A 118 -17.76 -21.89 1.77
C SER A 118 -18.36 -22.46 0.49
N SER A 119 -18.11 -23.74 0.26
CA SER A 119 -18.85 -24.57 -0.66
C SER A 119 -19.15 -25.91 0.03
N ASP A 120 -20.42 -26.30 -0.09
CA ASP A 120 -21.08 -27.54 0.32
C ASP A 120 -21.41 -27.74 1.81
N VAL A 121 -22.61 -27.27 2.20
CA VAL A 121 -23.44 -28.03 3.14
C VAL A 121 -24.37 -28.93 2.31
N SER A 122 -23.98 -30.19 2.21
CA SER A 122 -24.74 -31.24 1.53
C SER A 122 -26.09 -31.47 2.20
N THR A 123 -27.10 -31.63 1.35
CA THR A 123 -28.42 -32.20 1.60
C THR A 123 -28.37 -33.41 2.53
N GLN A 124 -29.23 -33.43 3.56
CA GLN A 124 -29.65 -34.67 4.19
C GLN A 124 -31.17 -34.73 4.22
N SER A 125 -31.62 -35.79 3.55
CA SER A 125 -32.95 -36.40 3.43
C SER A 125 -33.80 -36.44 4.69
#